data_AF-W4MDL1-F1
#
_entry.id   AF-W4MDL1-F1
#
_cell.length_a   1.000
_cell.length_b   1.000
_cell.length_c   1.000
_cell.angle_alpha   90.00
_cell.angle_beta   90.00
_cell.angle_gamma   90.00
#
_symmetry.space_group_name_H-M   'P 1'
#
loop_
_entity.id
_entity.type
_entity.pdbx_description
1 polymer ?
#
loop_
_entity_poly.entity_id
_entity_poly.type
_entity_poly.pdbx_seq_one_letter_code
_entity_poly.pdbx_strand_id
1 'polypeptide(L)'
;MTSWMVALAMNMKKKFKLGLLWLARGLGLFWLARRLTRHGIVIIGWHAVSMTDEHQRFPELFIAPETLRCRLRYLQQHFEIISLDEALTQYERGAIRPGQAVLTFDDGASIMGSATL
;
A
#
# COMPACT_ATOMS: atom_id res chain seq x y z
N MET A 1 -7.67 -22.38 28.97
CA MET A 1 -8.31 -22.40 27.63
C MET A 1 -7.33 -23.05 26.67
N THR A 2 -7.70 -24.15 26.03
CA THR A 2 -6.79 -24.95 25.19
C THR A 2 -6.41 -24.21 23.91
N SER A 3 -5.14 -24.31 23.51
CA SER A 3 -4.54 -23.66 22.33
C SER A 3 -5.37 -23.84 21.04
N TRP A 4 -6.02 -24.99 20.88
CA TRP A 4 -6.84 -25.32 19.71
C TRP A 4 -8.17 -24.52 19.63
N MET A 5 -8.78 -24.16 20.76
CA MET A 5 -10.01 -23.36 20.78
C MET A 5 -9.74 -21.90 20.36
N VAL A 6 -8.59 -21.36 20.78
CA VAL A 6 -8.13 -20.02 20.39
C VAL A 6 -7.83 -19.97 18.90
N ALA A 7 -7.11 -20.96 18.37
CA ALA A 7 -6.81 -21.06 16.94
C ALA A 7 -8.09 -21.16 16.08
N LEU A 8 -9.08 -21.95 16.52
CA LEU A 8 -10.37 -22.08 15.82
C LEU A 8 -11.13 -20.75 15.77
N ALA A 9 -11.23 -20.05 16.90
CA ALA A 9 -11.87 -18.74 16.98
C ALA A 9 -11.15 -17.68 16.13
N MET A 10 -9.81 -17.68 16.10
CA MET A 10 -9.01 -16.80 15.23
C MET A 10 -9.28 -17.05 13.75
N ASN A 11 -9.35 -18.31 13.33
CA ASN A 11 -9.67 -18.68 11.95
C ASN A 11 -11.10 -18.28 11.57
N MET A 12 -12.07 -18.43 12.47
CA MET A 12 -13.46 -18.02 12.21
C MET A 12 -13.59 -16.49 12.06
N LYS A 13 -12.92 -15.72 12.91
CA LYS A 13 -12.82 -14.25 12.76
C LYS A 13 -12.18 -13.86 11.43
N LYS A 14 -11.11 -14.55 11.01
CA LYS A 14 -10.44 -14.30 9.73
C LYS A 14 -11.37 -14.59 8.54
N LYS A 15 -12.06 -15.74 8.55
CA LYS A 15 -13.04 -16.09 7.51
C LYS A 15 -14.18 -15.08 7.42
N PHE A 16 -14.71 -14.64 8.56
CA PHE A 16 -15.74 -13.61 8.61
C PHE A 16 -15.26 -12.28 8.02
N LYS A 17 -14.06 -11.81 8.42
CA LYS A 17 -13.44 -10.59 7.86
C LYS A 17 -13.26 -10.70 6.35
N LEU A 18 -12.80 -11.85 5.86
CA LEU A 18 -12.66 -12.10 4.42
C LEU A 18 -14.01 -12.08 3.72
N GLY A 19 -15.04 -12.71 4.28
CA GLY A 19 -16.40 -12.68 3.74
C GLY A 19 -16.93 -11.25 3.60
N LEU A 20 -16.77 -10.43 4.65
CA LEU A 20 -17.14 -9.01 4.62
C LEU A 20 -16.35 -8.24 3.55
N LEU A 21 -15.04 -8.50 3.42
CA LEU A 21 -14.19 -7.88 2.41
C LEU A 21 -14.67 -8.21 0.98
N TRP A 22 -15.01 -9.47 0.73
CA TRP A 22 -15.54 -9.91 -0.56
C TRP A 22 -16.91 -9.31 -0.88
N LEU A 23 -17.79 -9.20 0.12
CA LEU A 23 -19.07 -8.51 -0.03
C LEU A 23 -18.85 -7.02 -0.35
N ALA A 24 -17.98 -6.33 0.38
CA ALA A 24 -17.64 -4.94 0.10
C ALA A 24 -17.05 -4.77 -1.31
N ARG A 25 -16.24 -5.73 -1.77
CA ARG A 25 -15.71 -5.77 -3.14
C ARG A 25 -16.83 -5.95 -4.17
N GLY A 26 -17.74 -6.90 -3.97
CA GLY A 26 -18.85 -7.19 -4.89
C GLY A 26 -19.86 -6.05 -4.99
N LEU A 27 -20.13 -5.38 -3.87
CA LEU A 27 -21.00 -4.20 -3.79
C LEU A 27 -20.34 -2.92 -4.34
N GLY A 28 -19.07 -2.99 -4.78
CA GLY A 28 -18.38 -1.85 -5.39
C GLY A 28 -17.93 -0.76 -4.41
N LEU A 29 -17.91 -1.02 -3.09
CA LEU A 29 -17.51 -0.02 -2.08
C LEU A 29 -16.10 0.53 -2.36
N PHE A 30 -15.18 -0.28 -2.88
CA PHE A 30 -13.84 0.19 -3.25
C PHE A 30 -13.85 1.13 -4.46
N TRP A 31 -14.75 0.92 -5.42
CA TRP A 31 -14.91 1.84 -6.54
C TRP A 31 -15.51 3.16 -6.04
N LEU A 32 -16.50 3.11 -5.16
CA LEU A 32 -17.11 4.29 -4.57
C LEU A 32 -16.10 5.08 -3.74
N ALA A 33 -15.33 4.40 -2.87
CA ALA A 33 -14.27 5.01 -2.09
C ALA A 33 -13.26 5.73 -2.98
N ARG A 34 -12.76 5.06 -4.05
CA ARG A 34 -11.87 5.69 -5.03
C ARG A 34 -12.49 6.90 -5.70
N ARG A 35 -13.79 6.86 -6.04
CA ARG A 35 -14.49 7.98 -6.68
C ARG A 35 -14.66 9.18 -5.74
N LEU A 36 -14.86 8.93 -4.44
CA LEU A 36 -14.98 9.98 -3.42
C LEU A 36 -13.62 10.61 -3.10
N THR A 37 -12.54 9.84 -3.08
CA THR A 37 -11.19 10.32 -2.76
C THR A 37 -10.38 10.77 -3.98
N ARG A 38 -10.93 10.68 -5.20
CA ARG A 38 -10.18 10.92 -6.44
C ARG A 38 -9.55 12.30 -6.56
N HIS A 39 -10.10 13.32 -5.89
CA HIS A 39 -9.63 14.71 -5.97
C HIS A 39 -8.50 15.04 -4.99
N GLY A 40 -8.01 14.04 -4.26
CA GLY A 40 -6.80 14.16 -3.44
C GLY A 40 -5.58 13.54 -4.12
N ILE A 41 -4.41 13.83 -3.57
CA ILE A 41 -3.15 13.18 -3.94
C ILE A 41 -2.97 11.95 -3.06
N VAL A 42 -2.62 10.81 -3.65
CA VAL A 42 -2.33 9.58 -2.90
C VAL A 42 -0.86 9.60 -2.47
N ILE A 43 -0.58 9.57 -1.18
CA ILE A 43 0.78 9.46 -0.66
C ILE A 43 0.99 8.03 -0.16
N ILE A 44 2.00 7.35 -0.69
CA ILE A 44 2.31 5.95 -0.35
C ILE A 44 3.70 5.90 0.26
N GLY A 45 3.74 5.56 1.55
CA GLY A 45 4.98 5.36 2.30
C GLY A 45 5.39 3.90 2.38
N TRP A 46 6.67 3.65 2.17
CA TRP A 46 7.36 2.40 2.52
C TRP A 46 8.48 2.69 3.50
N HIS A 47 8.79 1.72 4.36
CA HIS A 47 9.91 1.86 5.30
C HIS A 47 11.16 1.20 4.69
N ALA A 48 11.25 -0.13 4.68
CA ALA A 48 12.44 -0.84 4.21
C ALA A 48 12.14 -1.96 3.20
N VAL A 49 13.11 -2.23 2.33
CA VAL A 49 13.11 -3.40 1.44
C VAL A 49 14.02 -4.46 2.05
N SER A 50 13.54 -5.70 2.12
CA SER A 50 14.36 -6.82 2.61
C SER A 50 15.56 -7.11 1.71
N MET A 51 16.71 -7.32 2.35
CA MET A 51 17.90 -7.87 1.69
C MET A 51 17.91 -9.39 1.74
N THR A 52 17.36 -9.96 2.81
CA THR A 52 17.28 -11.39 3.04
C THR A 52 15.85 -11.76 3.42
N ASP A 53 15.57 -11.99 4.70
CA ASP A 53 14.29 -12.46 5.23
C ASP A 53 13.68 -11.50 6.27
N GLU A 54 14.11 -10.23 6.29
CA GLU A 54 13.66 -9.25 7.29
C GLU A 54 12.12 -9.06 7.24
N HIS A 55 11.50 -9.22 6.07
CA HIS A 55 10.05 -9.20 5.86
C HIS A 55 9.32 -10.36 6.55
N GLN A 56 10.00 -11.44 6.93
CA GLN A 56 9.42 -12.53 7.70
C GLN A 56 9.45 -12.23 9.20
N ARG A 57 10.53 -11.59 9.68
CA ARG A 57 10.67 -11.19 11.08
C ARG A 57 9.88 -9.92 11.42
N PHE A 58 9.87 -8.96 10.51
CA PHE A 58 9.28 -7.63 10.69
C PHE A 58 8.39 -7.26 9.47
N PRO A 59 7.32 -8.04 9.20
CA PRO A 59 6.46 -7.87 8.02
C PRO A 59 5.75 -6.51 7.94
N GLU A 60 5.67 -5.77 9.05
CA GLU A 60 5.08 -4.44 9.10
C GLU A 60 6.04 -3.35 8.62
N LEU A 61 7.36 -3.60 8.69
CA LEU A 61 8.42 -2.63 8.34
C LEU A 61 9.15 -2.99 7.04
N PHE A 62 9.26 -4.28 6.73
CA PHE A 62 10.02 -4.76 5.58
C PHE A 62 9.11 -5.36 4.52
N ILE A 63 9.36 -5.00 3.27
CA ILE A 63 8.73 -5.58 2.09
C ILE A 63 9.74 -6.40 1.29
N ALA A 64 9.32 -7.58 0.81
CA ALA A 64 10.14 -8.34 -0.13
C ALA A 64 10.35 -7.56 -1.45
N PRO A 65 11.55 -7.59 -2.06
CA PRO A 65 11.85 -6.87 -3.30
C PRO A 65 10.85 -7.17 -4.43
N GLU A 66 10.45 -8.43 -4.60
CA GLU A 66 9.50 -8.87 -5.63
C GLU A 66 8.12 -8.27 -5.41
N THR A 67 7.69 -8.19 -4.14
CA THR A 67 6.41 -7.57 -3.78
C THR A 67 6.45 -6.07 -4.05
N LEU A 68 7.55 -5.40 -3.76
CA LEU A 68 7.73 -3.98 -4.10
C LEU A 68 7.66 -3.78 -5.62
N ARG A 69 8.37 -4.58 -6.42
CA ARG A 69 8.32 -4.50 -7.90
C ARG A 69 6.90 -4.68 -8.44
N CYS A 70 6.14 -5.66 -7.94
CA CYS A 70 4.75 -5.84 -8.33
C CYS A 70 3.87 -4.63 -7.97
N ARG A 71 4.06 -4.04 -6.79
CA ARG A 71 3.34 -2.84 -6.37
C ARG A 71 3.70 -1.63 -7.22
N LEU A 72 4.97 -1.39 -7.49
CA LEU A 72 5.43 -0.30 -8.35
C LEU A 72 4.85 -0.41 -9.77
N ARG A 73 4.86 -1.61 -10.35
CA ARG A 73 4.22 -1.86 -11.65
C ARG A 73 2.73 -1.52 -11.64
N TYR A 74 2.00 -1.96 -10.62
CA TYR A 74 0.59 -1.64 -10.48
C TYR A 74 0.37 -0.13 -10.38
N LEU A 75 1.19 0.57 -9.60
CA LEU A 75 1.06 2.02 -9.43
C LEU A 75 1.33 2.77 -10.73
N GLN A 76 2.38 2.42 -11.47
CA GLN A 76 2.69 3.01 -12.77
C GLN A 76 1.56 2.80 -13.81
N GLN A 77 0.79 1.72 -13.70
CA GLN A 77 -0.32 1.44 -14.61
C GLN A 77 -1.61 2.19 -14.25
N HIS A 78 -1.74 2.68 -13.01
CA HIS A 78 -3.00 3.19 -12.48
C HIS A 78 -2.91 4.64 -11.96
N PHE A 79 -1.72 5.17 -11.77
CA PHE A 79 -1.47 6.50 -11.25
C PHE A 79 -0.39 7.22 -12.05
N GLU A 80 -0.53 8.54 -12.18
CA GLU A 80 0.57 9.42 -12.57
C GLU A 80 1.47 9.62 -11.33
N ILE A 81 2.71 9.15 -11.42
CA ILE A 81 3.68 9.29 -10.31
C ILE A 81 4.32 10.68 -10.42
N ILE A 82 4.13 11.50 -9.39
CA ILE A 82 4.65 12.88 -9.33
C ILE A 82 5.60 13.03 -8.13
N SER A 83 6.45 14.06 -8.18
CA SER A 83 7.28 14.41 -7.02
C SER A 83 6.45 15.05 -5.92
N LEU A 84 6.98 15.02 -4.69
CA LEU A 84 6.34 15.73 -3.57
C LEU A 84 6.28 17.25 -3.83
N ASP A 85 7.31 17.83 -4.45
CA ASP A 85 7.32 19.26 -4.81
C ASP A 85 6.22 19.62 -5.82
N GLU A 86 5.98 18.77 -6.82
CA GLU A 86 4.90 18.98 -7.78
C GLU A 86 3.53 18.86 -7.09
N ALA A 87 3.38 17.88 -6.20
CA ALA A 87 2.17 17.70 -5.39
C ALA A 87 1.86 18.93 -4.52
N LEU A 88 2.88 19.46 -3.84
CA LEU A 88 2.76 20.67 -3.02
C LEU A 88 2.38 21.88 -3.87
N THR A 89 3.04 22.07 -5.01
CA THR A 89 2.73 23.17 -5.95
C THR A 89 1.28 23.10 -6.43
N GLN A 90 0.77 21.91 -6.76
CA GLN A 90 -0.63 21.73 -7.16
C GLN A 90 -1.58 22.01 -5.99
N TYR A 91 -1.26 21.56 -4.78
CA TYR A 91 -2.04 21.79 -3.58
C TYR A 91 -2.17 23.29 -3.28
N GLU A 92 -1.06 24.03 -3.26
CA GLU A 92 -1.03 25.48 -3.02
C GLU A 92 -1.84 26.27 -4.04
N ARG A 93 -1.86 25.80 -5.30
CA ARG A 93 -2.62 26.42 -6.39
C ARG A 93 -4.09 25.96 -6.46
N GLY A 94 -4.52 25.03 -5.60
CA GLY A 94 -5.85 24.43 -5.67
C GLY A 94 -6.12 23.66 -6.97
N ALA A 95 -5.07 23.12 -7.60
CA ALA A 95 -5.09 22.57 -8.95
C ALA A 95 -4.74 21.07 -8.99
N ILE A 96 -5.08 20.32 -7.94
CA ILE A 96 -4.80 18.88 -7.83
C ILE A 96 -5.49 18.13 -8.96
N ARG A 97 -4.70 17.37 -9.73
CA ARG A 97 -5.25 16.46 -10.74
C ARG A 97 -5.57 15.11 -10.10
N PRO A 98 -6.76 14.53 -10.37
CA PRO A 98 -7.10 13.22 -9.86
C PRO A 98 -6.23 12.13 -10.47
N GLY A 99 -5.97 11.07 -9.70
CA GLY A 99 -5.20 9.91 -10.18
C GLY A 99 -3.68 10.06 -10.07
N GLN A 100 -3.21 10.97 -9.21
CA GLN A 100 -1.80 11.15 -8.93
C GLN A 100 -1.36 10.44 -7.66
N ALA A 101 -0.11 9.97 -7.64
CA ALA A 101 0.50 9.39 -6.45
C ALA A 101 1.93 9.89 -6.22
N VAL A 102 2.27 10.10 -4.95
CA VAL A 102 3.63 10.39 -4.46
C VAL A 102 4.14 9.17 -3.71
N LEU A 103 5.38 8.80 -4.00
CA LEU A 103 6.06 7.67 -3.35
C LEU A 103 7.05 8.22 -2.33
N THR A 104 6.96 7.77 -1.08
CA THR A 104 7.91 8.13 -0.03
C THR A 104 8.57 6.88 0.54
N PHE A 105 9.84 7.03 0.92
CA PHE A 105 10.60 6.01 1.60
C PHE A 105 11.13 6.60 2.89
N ASP A 106 10.64 6.07 4.00
CA ASP A 106 10.85 6.62 5.33
C ASP A 106 12.04 5.92 6.03
N ASP A 107 12.54 6.49 7.11
CA ASP A 107 13.59 5.94 7.99
C ASP A 107 14.97 5.71 7.39
N GLY A 108 15.21 6.10 6.13
CA GLY A 108 16.54 6.01 5.49
C GLY A 108 17.09 4.59 5.41
N ALA A 109 16.24 3.58 5.55
CA ALA A 109 16.62 2.18 5.47
C ALA A 109 17.28 1.90 4.11
N SER A 110 18.33 1.08 4.13
CA SER A 110 19.20 0.72 3.01
C SER A 110 18.40 0.27 1.78
N ILE A 111 17.97 1.20 0.95
CA ILE A 111 17.30 0.93 -0.34
C ILE A 111 18.28 0.44 -1.40
N MET A 112 19.58 0.62 -1.18
CA MET A 112 20.58 0.48 -2.22
C MET A 112 21.37 -0.84 -2.13
N GLY A 113 20.67 -1.95 -2.34
CA GLY A 113 21.26 -3.18 -2.86
C GLY A 113 21.05 -3.23 -4.37
N SER A 114 21.92 -2.55 -5.13
CA SER A 114 22.16 -2.71 -6.58
C SER A 114 20.98 -3.25 -7.43
N ALA A 115 19.85 -2.54 -7.49
CA ALA A 115 18.83 -2.78 -8.49
C ALA A 115 18.79 -1.56 -9.40
N THR A 116 19.58 -1.63 -10.47
CA THR A 116 19.53 -0.69 -11.60
C THR A 116 18.10 -0.68 -12.15
N LEU A 117 17.53 0.51 -12.28
CA LEU A 117 16.26 0.75 -13.00
C LEU A 117 16.40 0.45 -14.49
#